data_AF-A0A7V8XTE4-F1
#
_entry.id   AF-A0A7V8XTE4-F1
#
_cell.length_a   1.000
_cell.length_b   1.000
_cell.length_c   1.000
_cell.angle_alpha   90.00
_cell.angle_beta   90.00
_cell.angle_gamma   90.00
#
_symmetry.space_group_name_H-M   'P 1'
#
loop_
_entity.id
_entity.type
_entity.pdbx_description
1 polymer ?
#
loop_
_entity_poly.entity_id
_entity_poly.type
_entity_poly.pdbx_seq_one_letter_code
_entity_poly.pdbx_strand_id
1 'polypeptide(L)'
;MLVWSVGAALFLGAVMTAGDFVWAYFGVRNTVLAGVTHGVLMCLCIGGVIGLRANRPTAGLVVGPLVGVLAAAAFYALAPTLGWGAMLPAWMLFWICFGLFQRFLRTERLPPALGRGVTAAVLSGLAFYAISGIWTRPSPGRPNYLVHFMYWSFAFLPGFLALFFGRSSRRPPA
;
A
#
# COMPACT_ATOMS: atom_id res chain seq x y z
N MET A 1 -14.47 7.76 9.16
CA MET A 1 -14.03 6.61 8.33
C MET A 1 -13.59 7.10 6.96
N LEU A 2 -14.50 7.69 6.18
CA LEU A 2 -14.23 8.23 4.85
C LEU A 2 -13.06 9.22 4.83
N VAL A 3 -13.03 10.21 5.73
CA VAL A 3 -11.93 11.20 5.84
C VAL A 3 -10.57 10.54 6.00
N TRP A 4 -10.47 9.50 6.83
CA TRP A 4 -9.21 8.75 7.01
C TRP A 4 -8.83 7.96 5.76
N SER A 5 -9.79 7.32 5.09
CA SER A 5 -9.52 6.55 3.87
C SER A 5 -9.08 7.46 2.72
N VAL A 6 -9.76 8.58 2.52
CA VAL A 6 -9.41 9.58 1.49
C VAL A 6 -8.07 10.24 1.82
N GLY A 7 -7.89 10.71 3.05
CA GLY A 7 -6.63 11.32 3.48
C GLY A 7 -5.43 10.37 3.35
N ALA A 8 -5.60 9.10 3.72
CA ALA A 8 -4.59 8.06 3.53
C ALA A 8 -4.26 7.84 2.06
N ALA A 9 -5.28 7.72 1.20
CA ALA A 9 -5.11 7.50 -0.23
C ALA A 9 -4.44 8.69 -0.93
N LEU A 10 -4.79 9.93 -0.57
CA LEU A 10 -4.15 11.14 -1.08
C LEU A 10 -2.70 11.22 -0.59
N PHE A 11 -2.46 10.99 0.69
CA PHE A 11 -1.11 10.98 1.25
C PHE A 11 -0.21 9.94 0.58
N LEU A 12 -0.66 8.68 0.46
CA LEU A 12 0.11 7.64 -0.23
C LEU A 12 0.22 7.91 -1.73
N GLY A 13 -0.79 8.51 -2.35
CA GLY A 13 -0.71 9.00 -3.72
C GLY A 13 0.44 9.99 -3.92
N ALA A 14 0.60 10.94 -2.99
CA ALA A 14 1.69 11.90 -3.01
C ALA A 14 3.06 11.22 -2.81
N VAL A 15 3.16 10.30 -1.84
CA VAL A 15 4.39 9.55 -1.55
C VAL A 15 4.84 8.73 -2.76
N MET A 16 3.92 8.02 -3.41
CA MET A 16 4.26 7.19 -4.57
C MET A 16 4.60 8.02 -5.80
N THR A 17 3.91 9.16 -6.00
CA THR A 17 4.24 10.11 -7.07
C THR A 17 5.61 10.73 -6.86
N ALA A 18 5.97 11.06 -5.62
CA ALA A 18 7.31 11.51 -5.29
C ALA A 18 8.35 10.41 -5.55
N GLY A 19 8.01 9.15 -5.26
CA GLY A 19 8.82 7.98 -5.63
C GLY A 19 9.05 7.88 -7.14
N ASP A 20 7.98 7.98 -7.94
CA ASP A 20 8.07 8.00 -9.41
C ASP A 20 8.94 9.16 -9.91
N PHE A 21 8.80 10.35 -9.31
CA PHE A 21 9.63 11.51 -9.62
C PHE A 21 11.10 11.26 -9.32
N VAL A 22 11.43 10.75 -8.12
CA VAL A 22 12.80 10.42 -7.74
C VAL A 22 13.40 9.39 -8.69
N TRP A 23 12.63 8.35 -9.02
CA TRP A 23 13.10 7.30 -9.93
C TRP A 23 13.44 7.85 -11.31
N ALA A 24 12.56 8.70 -11.86
CA ALA A 24 12.73 9.30 -13.17
C ALA A 24 13.82 10.37 -13.20
N TYR A 25 13.86 11.27 -12.21
CA TYR A 25 14.77 12.41 -12.18
C TYR A 25 16.21 12.00 -11.91
N PHE A 26 16.43 11.06 -10.97
CA PHE A 26 17.76 10.60 -10.60
C PHE A 26 18.23 9.38 -11.39
N GLY A 27 17.41 8.85 -12.31
CA GLY A 27 17.76 7.67 -13.11
C GLY A 27 18.07 6.44 -12.26
N VAL A 28 17.27 6.21 -11.21
CA VAL A 28 17.50 5.13 -10.24
C VAL A 28 17.50 3.79 -10.98
N ARG A 29 18.60 3.04 -10.84
CA ARG A 29 18.72 1.72 -11.45
C ARG A 29 17.75 0.74 -10.79
N ASN A 30 17.05 -0.05 -11.61
CA ASN A 30 16.15 -1.11 -11.16
C ASN A 30 16.95 -2.28 -10.55
N THR A 31 17.37 -2.09 -9.30
CA THR A 31 18.09 -3.09 -8.50
C THR A 31 17.17 -3.67 -7.44
N VAL A 32 17.52 -4.86 -6.92
CA VAL A 32 16.80 -5.49 -5.80
C VAL A 32 16.74 -4.56 -4.60
N LEU A 33 17.87 -3.94 -4.25
CA LEU A 33 17.94 -3.01 -3.12
C LEU A 33 16.99 -1.83 -3.29
N ALA A 34 16.98 -1.19 -4.47
CA ALA A 34 16.08 -0.07 -4.74
C ALA A 34 14.60 -0.47 -4.60
N GLY A 35 14.20 -1.63 -5.13
CA GLY A 35 12.83 -2.12 -5.01
C GLY A 35 12.44 -2.49 -3.58
N VAL A 36 13.33 -3.13 -2.82
CA VAL A 36 13.12 -3.42 -1.39
C VAL A 36 12.98 -2.12 -0.59
N THR A 37 13.88 -1.16 -0.78
CA THR A 37 13.82 0.15 -0.11
C THR A 37 12.51 0.86 -0.43
N HIS A 38 12.09 0.86 -1.69
CA HIS A 38 10.81 1.45 -2.10
C HIS A 38 9.62 0.78 -1.40
N GLY A 39 9.55 -0.56 -1.42
CA GLY A 39 8.49 -1.31 -0.74
C GLY A 39 8.45 -1.07 0.77
N VAL A 40 9.61 -1.00 1.42
CA VAL A 40 9.76 -0.69 2.85
C VAL A 40 9.26 0.71 3.18
N LEU A 41 9.66 1.73 2.41
CA LEU A 41 9.25 3.12 2.65
C LEU A 41 7.74 3.31 2.40
N MET A 42 7.21 2.73 1.32
CA MET A 42 5.77 2.75 1.06
C MET A 42 5.01 2.10 2.23
N CYS A 43 5.40 0.90 2.65
CA CYS A 43 4.71 0.20 3.72
C CYS A 43 4.93 0.84 5.09
N LEU A 44 6.04 1.54 5.32
CA LEU A 44 6.24 2.40 6.49
C LEU A 44 5.18 3.51 6.55
N CYS A 45 4.92 4.19 5.43
CA CYS A 45 3.87 5.21 5.36
C CYS A 45 2.47 4.61 5.59
N ILE A 46 2.15 3.48 4.98
CA ILE A 46 0.86 2.78 5.18
C ILE A 46 0.71 2.36 6.66
N GLY A 47 1.73 1.70 7.21
CA GLY A 47 1.76 1.26 8.60
C GLY A 47 1.63 2.43 9.57
N GLY A 48 2.31 3.54 9.31
CA GLY A 48 2.20 4.79 10.06
C GLY A 48 0.76 5.32 10.09
N VAL A 49 0.10 5.42 8.94
CA VAL A 49 -1.31 5.87 8.86
C VAL A 49 -2.25 4.93 9.62
N ILE A 50 -2.09 3.62 9.46
CA ILE A 50 -2.91 2.62 10.16
C ILE A 50 -2.68 2.69 11.67
N GLY A 51 -1.42 2.79 12.10
CA GLY A 51 -1.03 2.90 13.50
C GLY A 51 -1.53 4.19 14.15
N LEU A 52 -1.38 5.34 13.48
CA LEU A 52 -1.90 6.63 13.93
C LEU A 52 -3.42 6.57 14.13
N ARG A 53 -4.15 6.04 13.15
CA ARG A 53 -5.61 5.87 13.26
C ARG A 53 -6.02 4.99 14.46
N ALA A 54 -5.18 4.03 14.84
CA ALA A 54 -5.42 3.12 15.95
C ALA A 54 -4.80 3.59 17.28
N ASN A 55 -4.25 4.81 17.36
CA ASN A 55 -3.50 5.31 18.52
C ASN A 55 -2.31 4.42 18.94
N ARG A 56 -1.71 3.70 18.00
CA ARG A 56 -0.52 2.85 18.19
C ARG A 56 0.51 3.09 17.07
N PRO A 57 1.06 4.31 16.95
CA PRO A 57 1.95 4.68 15.84
C PRO A 57 3.23 3.83 15.81
N THR A 58 3.81 3.52 16.97
CA THR A 58 5.03 2.69 17.07
C THR A 58 4.82 1.30 16.48
N ALA A 59 3.69 0.66 16.76
CA ALA A 59 3.36 -0.63 16.16
C ALA A 59 3.24 -0.53 14.63
N GLY A 60 2.65 0.57 14.14
CA GLY A 60 2.56 0.84 12.69
C GLY A 60 3.91 1.04 12.03
N LEU A 61 4.81 1.79 12.67
CA LEU A 61 6.16 2.08 12.17
C LEU A 61 7.07 0.85 12.16
N VAL A 62 6.79 -0.16 13.00
CA VAL A 62 7.51 -1.44 13.00
C VAL A 62 6.90 -2.42 12.00
N VAL A 63 5.58 -2.60 12.03
CA VAL A 63 4.91 -3.58 11.17
C VAL A 63 4.96 -3.17 9.70
N GLY A 64 4.88 -1.87 9.38
CA GLY A 64 4.97 -1.36 8.02
C GLY A 64 6.21 -1.86 7.26
N PRO A 65 7.44 -1.57 7.71
CA PRO A 65 8.66 -2.09 7.12
C PRO A 65 8.72 -3.62 6.99
N LEU A 66 8.25 -4.36 8.00
CA LEU A 66 8.23 -5.83 7.96
C LEU A 66 7.32 -6.34 6.83
N VAL A 67 6.15 -5.73 6.67
CA VAL A 67 5.25 -6.02 5.55
C VAL A 67 5.88 -5.63 4.21
N GLY A 68 6.61 -4.52 4.15
CA GLY A 68 7.33 -4.09 2.95
C GLY A 68 8.42 -5.07 2.52
N VAL A 69 9.22 -5.57 3.46
CA VAL A 69 10.21 -6.62 3.20
C VAL A 69 9.53 -7.89 2.70
N LEU A 70 8.45 -8.32 3.36
CA LEU A 70 7.71 -9.52 2.96
C LEU A 70 7.12 -9.40 1.55
N ALA A 71 6.53 -8.25 1.23
CA ALA A 71 5.95 -7.99 -0.10
C ALA A 71 7.03 -7.92 -1.18
N ALA A 72 8.17 -7.27 -0.90
CA ALA A 72 9.29 -7.23 -1.82
C ALA A 72 9.90 -8.63 -2.04
N ALA A 73 10.06 -9.42 -0.97
CA ALA A 73 10.50 -10.81 -1.07
C ALA A 73 9.55 -11.64 -1.93
N ALA A 74 8.24 -11.50 -1.75
CA ALA A 74 7.25 -12.17 -2.59
C ALA A 74 7.35 -11.74 -4.06
N PHE A 75 7.52 -10.44 -4.34
CA PHE A 75 7.75 -9.95 -5.69
C PHE A 75 8.99 -10.60 -6.33
N TYR A 76 10.15 -10.52 -5.67
CA TYR A 76 11.40 -11.04 -6.24
C TYR A 76 11.44 -12.56 -6.33
N ALA A 77 10.70 -13.28 -5.47
CA ALA A 77 10.55 -14.73 -5.59
C ALA A 77 9.68 -15.13 -6.79
N LEU A 78 8.65 -14.34 -7.12
CA LEU A 78 7.72 -14.61 -8.22
C LEU A 78 8.14 -13.97 -9.55
N ALA A 79 9.02 -12.96 -9.53
CA ALA A 79 9.45 -12.23 -10.72
C ALA A 79 10.12 -13.11 -11.80
N PRO A 80 10.91 -14.16 -11.48
CA PRO A 80 11.50 -15.02 -12.52
C PRO A 80 10.47 -15.76 -13.37
N THR A 81 9.28 -16.05 -12.84
CA THR A 81 8.23 -16.80 -13.53
C THR A 81 7.12 -15.90 -14.08
N LEU A 82 6.75 -14.84 -13.35
CA LEU A 82 5.63 -13.96 -13.70
C LEU A 82 6.07 -12.60 -14.28
N GLY A 83 7.36 -12.28 -14.25
CA GLY A 83 7.88 -10.96 -14.65
C GLY A 83 7.20 -9.83 -13.89
N TRP A 84 6.71 -8.82 -14.62
CA TRP A 84 5.98 -7.68 -14.03
C TRP A 84 4.65 -8.10 -13.38
N GLY A 85 4.07 -9.23 -13.81
CA GLY A 85 2.85 -9.80 -13.24
C GLY A 85 2.98 -10.15 -11.75
N ALA A 86 4.21 -10.38 -11.25
CA ALA A 86 4.49 -10.61 -9.83
C ALA A 86 4.10 -9.43 -8.93
N MET A 87 3.96 -8.22 -9.49
CA MET A 87 3.58 -7.02 -8.75
C MET A 87 2.17 -7.14 -8.15
N LEU A 88 1.23 -7.76 -8.87
CA LEU A 88 -0.16 -7.88 -8.40
C LEU A 88 -0.28 -8.83 -7.18
N PRO A 89 0.29 -10.05 -7.17
CA PRO A 89 0.34 -10.87 -5.97
C PRO A 89 1.04 -10.18 -4.78
N ALA A 90 2.15 -9.49 -5.02
CA ALA A 90 2.85 -8.73 -3.96
C ALA A 90 1.98 -7.59 -3.41
N TRP A 91 1.25 -6.90 -4.28
CA TRP A 91 0.28 -5.86 -3.91
C TRP A 91 -0.83 -6.42 -3.02
N MET A 92 -1.42 -7.54 -3.44
CA MET A 92 -2.47 -8.21 -2.68
C MET A 92 -1.97 -8.70 -1.31
N LEU A 93 -0.75 -9.26 -1.27
CA LEU A 93 -0.14 -9.77 -0.05
C LEU A 93 -0.04 -8.69 1.03
N PHE A 94 0.46 -7.49 0.71
CA PHE A 94 0.62 -6.47 1.74
C PHE A 94 -0.73 -6.00 2.31
N TRP A 95 -1.79 -5.92 1.49
CA TRP A 95 -3.13 -5.58 1.97
C TRP A 95 -3.70 -6.63 2.94
N ILE A 96 -3.48 -7.91 2.63
CA ILE A 96 -3.86 -9.01 3.53
C ILE A 96 -3.08 -8.88 4.85
N CYS A 97 -1.76 -8.66 4.79
CA CYS A 97 -0.94 -8.44 5.96
C CYS A 97 -1.42 -7.26 6.81
N PHE A 98 -1.81 -6.14 6.21
CA PHE A 98 -2.36 -5.01 6.96
C PHE A 98 -3.76 -5.28 7.53
N GLY A 99 -4.58 -6.10 6.87
CA GLY A 99 -5.83 -6.62 7.45
C GLY A 99 -5.58 -7.42 8.72
N LEU A 100 -4.58 -8.31 8.69
CA LEU A 100 -4.13 -9.08 9.85
C LEU A 100 -3.48 -8.19 10.92
N PHE A 101 -2.72 -7.16 10.53
CA PHE A 101 -2.18 -6.20 11.49
C PHE A 101 -3.30 -5.44 12.22
N GLN A 102 -4.36 -5.04 11.52
CA GLN A 102 -5.51 -4.43 12.18
C GLN A 102 -6.22 -5.36 13.16
N ARG A 103 -6.20 -6.68 12.94
CA ARG A 103 -6.68 -7.66 13.93
C ARG A 103 -5.97 -7.48 15.27
N PHE A 104 -4.65 -7.34 15.23
CA PHE A 104 -3.82 -7.12 16.41
C PHE A 104 -4.12 -5.78 17.09
N LEU A 105 -4.38 -4.73 16.29
CA LEU A 105 -4.72 -3.41 16.81
C LEU A 105 -6.13 -3.33 17.42
N ARG A 106 -7.09 -4.08 16.87
CA ARG A 106 -8.51 -4.04 17.26
C ARG A 106 -8.94 -5.19 18.19
N THR A 107 -8.04 -6.14 18.48
CA THR A 107 -8.34 -7.38 19.22
C THR A 107 -9.57 -8.10 18.66
N GLU A 108 -9.54 -8.35 17.35
CA GLU A 108 -10.67 -8.95 16.62
C GLU A 108 -10.45 -10.44 16.32
N ARG A 109 -11.54 -11.17 16.06
CA ARG A 109 -11.50 -12.53 15.52
C ARG A 109 -10.84 -12.56 14.13
N LEU A 110 -10.26 -13.69 13.78
CA LEU A 110 -9.54 -13.87 12.52
C LEU A 110 -10.43 -13.69 11.27
N PRO A 111 -11.64 -14.28 11.16
CA PRO A 111 -12.39 -14.22 9.90
C PRO A 111 -12.77 -12.81 9.44
N PRO A 112 -13.27 -11.90 10.29
CA PRO A 112 -13.54 -10.52 9.88
C PRO A 112 -12.28 -9.74 9.45
N ALA A 113 -11.16 -9.95 10.14
CA ALA A 113 -9.90 -9.27 9.81
C ALA A 113 -9.32 -9.77 8.48
N LEU A 114 -9.36 -11.09 8.25
CA LEU A 114 -8.96 -11.69 6.99
C LEU A 114 -9.89 -11.23 5.86
N GLY A 115 -11.21 -11.21 6.11
CA GLY A 115 -12.20 -10.70 5.15
C GLY A 115 -11.88 -9.28 4.70
N ARG A 116 -11.63 -8.35 5.64
CA ARG A 116 -11.22 -6.98 5.28
C ARG A 116 -9.90 -6.92 4.51
N GLY A 117 -8.91 -7.72 4.90
CA GLY A 117 -7.63 -7.80 4.19
C GLY A 117 -7.77 -8.30 2.76
N VAL A 118 -8.56 -9.36 2.55
CA VAL A 118 -8.85 -9.92 1.22
C VAL A 118 -9.68 -8.94 0.38
N THR A 119 -10.73 -8.33 0.96
CA THR A 119 -11.50 -7.30 0.24
C THR A 119 -10.63 -6.11 -0.15
N ALA A 120 -9.74 -5.65 0.74
CA ALA A 120 -8.78 -4.59 0.43
C ALA A 120 -7.85 -5.01 -0.71
N ALA A 121 -7.29 -6.22 -0.64
CA ALA A 121 -6.38 -6.77 -1.64
C ALA A 121 -7.04 -6.86 -3.03
N VAL A 122 -8.27 -7.36 -3.10
CA VAL A 122 -9.00 -7.51 -4.37
C VAL A 122 -9.37 -6.15 -4.95
N LEU A 123 -10.04 -5.29 -4.17
CA LEU A 123 -10.51 -4.01 -4.70
C LEU A 123 -9.35 -3.07 -5.06
N SER A 124 -8.31 -3.02 -4.23
CA SER A 124 -7.11 -2.24 -4.52
C SER A 124 -6.26 -2.88 -5.62
N GLY A 125 -6.19 -4.21 -5.68
CA GLY A 125 -5.50 -4.91 -6.77
C GLY A 125 -6.13 -4.65 -8.13
N LEU A 126 -7.47 -4.66 -8.22
CA LEU A 126 -8.19 -4.30 -9.45
C LEU A 126 -7.95 -2.84 -9.84
N ALA A 127 -7.99 -1.91 -8.87
CA ALA A 127 -7.70 -0.51 -9.11
C ALA A 127 -6.23 -0.28 -9.55
N PHE A 128 -5.28 -0.96 -8.90
CA PHE A 128 -3.86 -0.95 -9.27
C PHE A 128 -3.64 -1.50 -10.68
N TYR A 129 -4.29 -2.62 -11.01
CA TYR A 129 -4.22 -3.19 -12.36
C TYR A 129 -4.75 -2.20 -13.41
N ALA A 130 -5.87 -1.54 -13.14
CA ALA A 130 -6.47 -0.55 -14.04
C ALA A 130 -5.55 0.65 -14.32
N ILE A 131 -4.74 1.08 -13.35
CA ILE A 131 -3.80 2.21 -13.52
C ILE A 131 -2.41 1.81 -14.03
N SER A 132 -2.08 0.51 -14.07
CA SER A 132 -0.73 -0.01 -14.38
C SER A 132 -0.17 0.44 -15.75
N GLY A 133 -1.03 0.99 -16.61
CA GLY A 133 -0.67 1.66 -17.86
C GLY A 133 0.40 2.74 -17.69
N ILE A 134 0.50 3.41 -16.53
CA ILE A 134 1.49 4.48 -16.30
C ILE A 134 2.94 4.00 -16.35
N TRP A 135 3.21 2.71 -16.11
CA TRP A 135 4.56 2.13 -16.28
C TRP A 135 4.69 1.27 -17.53
N THR A 136 3.61 0.58 -17.92
CA THR A 136 3.66 -0.38 -19.03
C THR A 136 3.52 0.28 -20.41
N ARG A 137 2.94 1.49 -20.47
CA ARG A 137 2.75 2.27 -21.69
C ARG A 137 3.09 3.74 -21.43
N PRO A 138 4.37 4.08 -21.20
CA PRO A 138 4.76 5.45 -20.90
C PRO A 138 4.36 6.39 -22.06
N SER A 139 3.75 7.53 -21.72
CA SER A 139 3.37 8.53 -22.72
C SER A 139 4.60 9.12 -23.41
N PRO A 140 4.52 9.48 -24.70
CA PRO A 140 5.60 10.19 -25.37
C PRO A 140 5.83 11.55 -24.69
N GLY A 141 6.95 11.71 -23.98
CA GLY A 141 7.31 12.94 -23.27
C GLY A 141 7.57 12.77 -21.78
N ARG A 142 7.50 13.86 -21.02
CA ARG A 142 7.69 13.84 -19.56
C ARG A 142 6.44 13.30 -18.85
N PRO A 143 6.59 12.49 -17.78
CA PRO A 143 5.46 12.01 -16.99
C PRO A 143 4.61 13.17 -16.43
N ASN A 144 3.29 13.06 -16.53
CA ASN A 144 2.38 13.99 -15.87
C ASN A 144 2.16 13.54 -14.42
N TYR A 145 2.90 14.14 -13.48
CA TYR A 145 2.85 13.75 -12.08
C TYR A 145 1.50 14.00 -11.40
N LEU A 146 0.68 14.94 -11.91
CA LEU A 146 -0.68 15.11 -11.40
C LEU A 146 -1.54 13.88 -11.74
N VAL A 147 -1.36 13.31 -12.93
CA VAL A 147 -2.04 12.06 -13.33
C VAL A 147 -1.54 10.89 -12.49
N HIS A 148 -0.23 10.76 -12.28
CA HIS A 148 0.33 9.72 -11.40
C HIS A 148 -0.24 9.82 -9.98
N PHE A 149 -0.33 11.04 -9.43
CA PHE A 149 -0.95 11.28 -8.13
C PHE A 149 -2.38 10.78 -8.06
N MET A 150 -3.21 11.18 -9.03
CA MET A 150 -4.61 10.75 -9.09
C MET A 150 -4.74 9.24 -9.23
N TYR A 151 -3.89 8.61 -10.05
CA TYR A 151 -3.90 7.17 -10.25
C TYR A 151 -3.49 6.41 -8.99
N TRP A 152 -2.38 6.81 -8.36
CA TRP A 152 -1.96 6.19 -7.11
C TRP A 152 -3.02 6.35 -6.02
N SER A 153 -3.58 7.54 -5.84
CA SER A 153 -4.68 7.75 -4.90
C SER A 153 -5.88 6.86 -5.20
N PHE A 154 -6.25 6.72 -6.47
CA PHE A 154 -7.31 5.80 -6.90
C PHE A 154 -6.97 4.34 -6.56
N ALA A 155 -5.73 3.89 -6.76
CA ALA A 155 -5.31 2.53 -6.44
C ALA A 155 -5.37 2.22 -4.94
N PHE A 156 -4.97 3.16 -4.07
CA PHE A 156 -4.98 2.95 -2.61
C PHE A 156 -6.35 3.10 -1.96
N LEU A 157 -7.21 3.98 -2.48
CA LEU A 157 -8.51 4.32 -1.88
C LEU A 157 -9.38 3.11 -1.52
N PRO A 158 -9.67 2.15 -2.43
CA PRO A 158 -10.51 1.00 -2.09
C PRO A 158 -9.90 0.11 -1.02
N GLY A 159 -8.57 -0.02 -0.99
CA GLY A 159 -7.86 -0.77 0.06
C GLY A 159 -8.06 -0.14 1.43
N PHE A 160 -7.90 1.18 1.54
CA PHE A 160 -8.15 1.90 2.79
C PHE A 160 -9.64 1.95 3.16
N LEU A 161 -10.57 2.00 2.21
CA LEU A 161 -12.01 1.91 2.49
C LEU A 161 -12.33 0.55 3.13
N ALA A 162 -11.88 -0.55 2.52
CA ALA A 162 -12.10 -1.89 3.04
C ALA A 162 -11.44 -2.11 4.41
N LEU A 163 -10.19 -1.69 4.58
CA LEU A 163 -9.48 -1.79 5.85
C LEU A 163 -10.14 -0.93 6.94
N PHE A 164 -10.60 0.27 6.62
CA PHE A 164 -11.14 1.18 7.63
C PHE A 164 -12.62 0.96 7.92
N PHE A 165 -13.29 0.13 7.12
CA PHE A 165 -14.65 -0.32 7.34
C PHE A 165 -14.83 -0.96 8.73
N GLY A 166 -15.99 -0.68 9.35
CA GLY A 166 -16.34 -1.16 10.70
C GLY A 166 -15.93 -0.21 11.84
N ARG A 167 -16.47 -0.48 13.03
CA ARG A 167 -16.38 0.40 14.22
C ARG A 167 -14.93 0.64 14.64
N SER A 168 -14.62 1.91 14.92
CA SER A 168 -13.41 2.30 15.66
C SER A 168 -13.74 2.16 17.14
N SER A 169 -13.11 1.19 17.81
CA SER A 169 -13.19 1.07 19.26
C SER A 169 -12.44 2.25 19.90
N ARG A 170 -13.05 3.43 19.98
CA ARG A 170 -12.63 4.43 20.97
C ARG A 170 -12.92 3.81 22.34
N ARG A 171 -11.90 3.29 23.01
CA ARG A 171 -11.93 3.33 24.48
C ARG A 171 -11.75 4.80 24.86
N PRO A 172 -12.66 5.39 25.66
CA PRO A 172 -12.35 6.67 26.28
C PRO A 172 -11.09 6.50 27.15
N PRO A 173 -10.26 7.54 27.30
CA PRO A 173 -9.23 7.54 28.33
C PRO A 173 -9.91 7.32 29.69
N ALA A 174 -9.32 6.42 30.49
CA ALA A 174 -9.67 6.22 31.89
C ALA A 174 -9.21 7.41 32.73
#